data_AF-A0A527XDX8-F1
#
_entry.id   AF-A0A527XDX8-F1
#
_cell.length_a   1.000
_cell.length_b   1.000
_cell.length_c   1.000
_cell.angle_alpha   90.00
_cell.angle_beta   90.00
_cell.angle_gamma   90.00
#
_symmetry.space_group_name_H-M   'P 1'
#
loop_
_entity.id
_entity.type
_entity.pdbx_description
1 polymer ?
#
loop_
_entity_poly.entity_id
_entity_poly.type
_entity_poly.pdbx_seq_one_letter_code
_entity_poly.pdbx_strand_id
1 'polypeptide(L)' 'QDQTKGFELETDDFIEIEPDEIKKLKLTSAHTLEVDEFVALDDIDTRYLEKPYYLIPADGAALEAFSVLREAM' A
#
# COMPACT_ATOMS: atom_id res chain seq x y z
N GLN A 1 1.77 -10.36 34.82
CA GLN A 1 2.13 -8.92 34.89
C GLN A 1 1.66 -8.33 33.57
N ASP A 2 0.74 -7.37 33.61
CA ASP A 2 0.22 -6.70 32.42
C ASP A 2 1.27 -5.68 31.94
N GLN A 3 1.69 -5.82 30.69
CA GLN A 3 2.69 -4.98 30.05
C GLN A 3 2.00 -4.19 28.94
N THR A 4 1.74 -2.90 29.16
CA THR A 4 1.18 -2.01 28.12
C THR A 4 2.29 -1.27 27.37
N LYS A 5 2.08 -0.99 26.08
CA LYS A 5 3.01 -0.18 25.28
C LYS A 5 2.74 1.30 25.56
N GLY A 6 3.76 2.07 25.94
CA GLY A 6 3.68 3.52 26.09
C GLY A 6 4.43 4.25 24.97
N PHE A 7 4.01 5.47 24.64
CA PHE A 7 4.76 6.40 23.78
C PHE A 7 5.14 7.64 24.59
N GLU A 8 6.42 8.00 24.59
CA GLU A 8 6.97 9.15 25.31
C GLU A 8 6.77 10.42 24.47
N LEU A 9 6.16 11.46 25.05
CA LEU A 9 5.97 12.74 24.38
C LEU A 9 7.11 13.72 24.69
N GLU A 10 7.40 13.90 25.97
CA GLU A 10 8.51 14.68 26.53
C GLU A 10 9.12 13.88 27.69
N THR A 11 10.36 14.19 28.09
CA THR A 11 11.08 13.41 29.11
C THR A 11 10.23 13.22 30.37
N ASP A 12 10.02 11.96 30.74
CA ASP A 12 9.18 11.49 31.87
C ASP A 12 7.65 11.55 31.69
N ASP A 13 7.12 11.93 30.52
CA ASP A 13 5.68 11.88 30.20
C ASP A 13 5.36 10.78 29.16
N PHE A 14 4.59 9.78 29.59
CA PHE A 14 4.18 8.62 28.78
C PHE A 14 2.66 8.57 28.58
N ILE A 15 2.24 8.38 27.33
CA ILE A 15 0.85 8.02 27.02
C ILE A 15 0.77 6.50 26.89
N GLU A 16 -0.18 5.92 27.61
CA GLU A 16 -0.55 4.51 27.48
C GLU A 16 -1.26 4.29 26.13
N ILE A 17 -0.73 3.37 25.31
CA ILE A 17 -1.34 2.99 24.04
C ILE A 17 -1.96 1.61 24.19
N GLU A 18 -3.28 1.54 24.10
CA GLU A 18 -3.97 0.26 24.17
C GLU A 18 -3.75 -0.55 22.88
N PRO A 19 -3.68 -1.90 22.97
CA PRO A 19 -3.56 -2.76 21.80
C PRO A 19 -4.67 -2.54 20.75
N ASP A 20 -5.86 -2.14 21.17
CA ASP A 20 -7.00 -1.90 20.28
C ASP A 20 -6.92 -0.54 19.56
N GLU A 21 -6.25 0.45 20.13
CA GLU A 21 -5.94 1.71 19.44
C GLU A 21 -4.97 1.47 18.28
N ILE A 22 -3.94 0.65 18.49
CA ILE A 22 -3.02 0.22 17.43
C ILE A 22 -3.77 -0.52 16.33
N LYS A 23 -4.72 -1.40 16.67
CA LYS A 23 -5.53 -2.11 15.67
C LYS A 23 -6.41 -1.16 14.85
N LYS A 24 -6.98 -0.13 15.46
CA LYS A 24 -7.79 0.89 14.77
C LYS A 24 -6.95 1.78 13.84
N LEU A 25 -5.69 2.01 14.18
CA LEU A 25 -4.74 2.78 13.35
C LEU A 25 -4.17 1.97 12.18
N LYS A 26 -4.32 0.64 12.16
CA LYS A 26 -3.91 -0.14 10.99
C LYS A 26 -4.68 0.39 9.79
N LEU A 27 -3.95 0.94 8.81
CA LEU A 27 -4.51 1.19 7.50
C LEU A 27 -5.17 -0.11 7.03
N THR A 28 -6.46 -0.04 6.70
CA THR A 28 -7.14 -1.08 5.96
C THR A 28 -6.34 -1.32 4.68
N SER A 29 -5.57 -2.42 4.65
CA SER A 29 -4.87 -2.84 3.46
C SER A 29 -5.91 -3.31 2.45
N ALA A 30 -6.36 -2.39 1.58
CA ALA A 30 -7.12 -2.75 0.41
C ALA A 30 -6.20 -3.54 -0.51
N HIS A 31 -6.53 -4.80 -0.78
CA HIS A 31 -5.81 -5.63 -1.74
C HIS A 31 -6.34 -5.37 -3.16
N THR A 32 -6.52 -4.10 -3.49
CA THR A 32 -7.04 -3.62 -4.76
C THR A 32 -6.04 -2.62 -5.32
N LEU A 33 -5.69 -2.78 -6.58
CA LEU A 33 -4.88 -1.80 -7.30
C LEU A 33 -5.83 -0.90 -8.09
N GLU A 34 -5.90 0.37 -7.73
CA GLU A 34 -6.66 1.38 -8.46
C GLU A 34 -5.76 2.05 -9.49
N VAL A 35 -6.24 2.20 -10.72
CA VAL A 35 -5.53 2.91 -11.77
C VAL A 35 -5.93 4.38 -11.69
N ASP A 36 -4.96 5.26 -11.44
CA ASP A 36 -5.19 6.70 -11.35
C ASP A 36 -5.03 7.38 -12.71
N GLU A 37 -3.89 7.16 -13.39
CA GLU A 37 -3.59 7.76 -14.69
C GLU A 37 -2.67 6.90 -15.58
N PHE A 38 -2.60 7.27 -16.86
CA PHE A 38 -1.67 6.69 -17.84
C PHE A 38 -0.72 7.77 -18.34
N VAL A 39 0.59 7.56 -18.14
CA VAL A 39 1.65 8.53 -18.46
C VAL A 39 2.66 7.92 -19.44
N ALA A 40 3.43 8.76 -20.14
CA ALA A 40 4.51 8.28 -20.99
C ALA A 40 5.66 7.73 -20.13
N LEU A 41 6.40 6.76 -20.66
CA LEU A 41 7.50 6.14 -19.92
C LEU A 41 8.59 7.15 -19.51
N ASP A 42 8.83 8.16 -20.34
CA ASP A 42 9.82 9.22 -20.09
C ASP A 42 9.42 10.16 -18.96
N ASP A 43 8.15 10.17 -18.54
CA ASP A 43 7.67 10.95 -17.39
C ASP A 43 7.94 10.23 -16.05
N ILE A 44 8.33 8.95 -16.08
CA ILE A 44 8.60 8.15 -14.88
C ILE A 44 10.06 8.31 -14.45
N ASP A 45 10.28 9.02 -13.34
CA ASP A 45 11.60 9.13 -12.74
C ASP A 45 12.01 7.84 -12.02
N THR A 46 12.97 7.12 -12.61
CA THR A 46 13.45 5.83 -12.11
C THR A 46 14.06 5.88 -10.70
N ARG A 47 14.40 7.07 -10.18
CA ARG A 47 14.93 7.21 -8.81
C ARG A 47 13.92 6.80 -7.73
N TYR A 48 12.63 6.83 -8.04
CA TYR A 48 11.55 6.44 -7.13
C TYR A 48 11.10 4.98 -7.31
N LEU A 49 11.76 4.21 -8.19
CA LEU A 49 11.40 2.83 -8.48
C LEU A 49 12.04 1.88 -7.43
N GLU A 50 11.33 1.58 -6.34
CA GLU A 50 11.86 0.72 -5.28
C GLU A 50 11.72 -0.79 -5.56
N LYS A 51 10.49 -1.25 -5.85
CA LYS A 51 10.17 -2.68 -5.96
C LYS A 51 9.19 -2.92 -7.10
N PRO A 52 9.68 -3.24 -8.31
CA PRO A 52 8.81 -3.58 -9.41
C PRO A 52 8.17 -4.95 -9.20
N TYR A 53 6.88 -5.05 -9.50
CA TYR A 53 6.12 -6.30 -9.47
C TYR A 53 5.59 -6.60 -10.87
N TYR A 54 5.57 -7.89 -11.24
CA TYR A 54 4.87 -8.31 -12.44
C TYR A 54 3.39 -8.46 -12.13
N LEU A 55 2.54 -7.85 -12.97
CA LEU A 55 1.10 -8.02 -12.92
C LEU A 55 0.69 -9.10 -13.92
N ILE A 56 -0.18 -10.00 -13.47
CA ILE A 56 -0.81 -11.03 -14.29
C ILE A 56 -2.33 -10.96 -14.08
N PRO A 57 -3.14 -11.31 -15.10
CA PRO A 57 -4.59 -11.38 -14.93
C PRO A 57 -4.93 -12.40 -13.84
N ALA A 58 -5.89 -12.05 -12.98
CA ALA A 58 -6.29 -12.89 -11.85
C ALA A 58 -6.97 -14.19 -12.30
N ASP A 59 -7.75 -14.14 -13.38
CA ASP A 59 -8.48 -15.25 -13.95
C ASP A 59 -8.73 -15.08 -15.46
N GLY A 60 -9.47 -16.02 -16.06
CA GLY A 60 -9.79 -15.99 -17.49
C GLY A 60 -10.68 -14.81 -17.90
N ALA A 61 -11.52 -14.28 -17.02
CA ALA A 61 -12.35 -13.12 -17.33
C ALA A 61 -11.51 -11.83 -17.39
N ALA A 62 -10.50 -11.72 -16.52
CA ALA A 62 -9.57 -10.59 -16.52
C ALA A 62 -8.59 -10.59 -17.71
N LEU A 63 -8.42 -11.71 -18.41
CA LEU A 63 -7.43 -11.86 -19.48
C LEU A 63 -7.66 -10.91 -20.66
N GLU A 64 -8.90 -10.76 -21.11
CA GLU A 64 -9.26 -9.90 -22.25
C GLU A 64 -8.97 -8.43 -21.92
N ALA A 65 -9.46 -7.96 -20.76
CA ALA A 65 -9.22 -6.58 -20.30
C ALA A 65 -7.74 -6.28 -20.11
N PHE A 66 -6.98 -7.21 -19.51
CA PHE A 66 -5.53 -7.08 -19.36
C PHE A 66 -4.81 -7.01 -20.71
N SER A 67 -5.22 -7.83 -21.68
CA SER A 67 -4.60 -7.86 -23.02
C SER A 67 -4.81 -6.56 -23.78
N VAL A 68 -6.03 -5.99 -23.73
CA VAL A 68 -6.34 -4.71 -24.37
C VAL A 68 -5.51 -3.57 -23.78
N LEU A 69 -5.40 -3.50 -22.45
CA LEU A 69 -4.58 -2.47 -21.78
C LEU A 69 -3.10 -2.57 -22.18
N ARG A 70 -2.56 -3.79 -22.23
CA ARG A 70 -1.17 -4.04 -22.63
C ARG A 70 -0.90 -3.70 -24.09
N GLU A 71 -1.87 -3.84 -24.98
CA GLU A 71 -1.70 -3.52 -26.41
C GLU A 71 -1.87 -2.03 -26.71
N ALA A 72 -2.65 -1.32 -25.89
CA ALA A 72 -2.91 0.11 -26.06
C ALA A 72 -1.76 1.00 -25.57
N MET A 73 -0.86 0.48 -24.74
CA MET A 73 0.29 1.18 -24.13
C MET A 73 1.61 0.63 -24.62
#